data_AF-A0A210VR76-F1
#
_entry.id   AF-A0A210VR76-F1
#
_cell.length_a   1.000
_cell.length_b   1.000
_cell.length_c   1.000
_cell.angle_alpha   90.00
_cell.angle_beta   90.00
_cell.angle_gamma   90.00
#
_symmetry.space_group_name_H-M   'P 1'
#
loop_
_entity.id
_entity.type
_entity.pdbx_description
1 polymer ?
#
loop_
_entity_poly.entity_id
_entity_poly.type
_entity_poly.pdbx_seq_one_letter_code
_entity_poly.pdbx_strand_id
1 'polypeptide(L)' 'MIIERGKLYIFTKSGNEVRTISRDEPWLKKPCWLVERTQGKSVGKRMIVLERTLVAREVFEAE' A
#
# COMPACT_ATOMS: atom_id res chain seq x y z
N MET A 1 10.30 -8.53 1.43
CA MET A 1 10.19 -7.05 1.47
C MET A 1 9.54 -6.66 2.79
N ILE A 2 10.07 -5.67 3.49
CA ILE A 2 9.46 -5.12 4.71
C ILE A 2 8.67 -3.88 4.28
N ILE A 3 7.38 -3.83 4.63
CA ILE A 3 6.54 -2.65 4.39
C ILE A 3 6.74 -1.68 5.56
N GLU A 4 7.02 -0.42 5.23
CA GLU A 4 7.25 0.64 6.19
C GLU A 4 6.04 1.56 6.25
N ARG A 5 5.84 2.18 7.42
CA ARG A 5 4.79 3.19 7.63
C ARG A 5 5.14 4.50 6.92
N GLY A 6 4.14 5.16 6.32
CA GLY A 6 4.29 6.47 5.70
C GLY A 6 4.92 6.46 4.31
N LYS A 7 5.31 5.30 3.79
CA LYS A 7 5.88 5.13 2.45
C LYS A 7 4.79 4.88 1.41
N LEU A 8 5.14 5.13 0.14
CA LEU A 8 4.29 4.88 -1.01
C LEU A 8 4.58 3.50 -1.59
N TYR A 9 3.52 2.78 -1.92
CA TYR A 9 3.56 1.45 -2.53
C TYR A 9 2.50 1.34 -3.61
N ILE A 10 2.67 0.37 -4.51
CA ILE A 10 1.64 0.01 -5.48
C ILE A 10 0.79 -1.13 -4.91
N PHE A 11 -0.52 -0.92 -4.87
CA PHE A 11 -1.48 -1.96 -4.51
C PHE A 11 -1.80 -2.81 -5.74
N THR A 12 -1.17 -3.98 -5.83
CA THR A 12 -1.13 -4.82 -7.05
C THR A 12 -2.49 -5.28 -7.56
N LYS A 13 -3.50 -5.43 -6.68
CA LYS A 13 -4.85 -5.80 -7.12
C LYS A 13 -5.54 -4.74 -7.98
N SER A 14 -5.17 -3.47 -7.82
CA SER A 14 -5.84 -2.37 -8.52
C SER A 14 -4.88 -1.44 -9.26
N GLY A 15 -3.57 -1.65 -9.16
CA GLY A 15 -2.52 -0.81 -9.76
C GLY A 15 -2.40 0.60 -9.15
N ASN A 16 -3.15 0.91 -8.08
CA ASN A 16 -3.16 2.25 -7.50
C ASN A 16 -2.00 2.45 -6.54
N GLU A 17 -1.44 3.67 -6.54
CA GLU A 17 -0.52 4.10 -5.51
C GLU A 17 -1.27 4.34 -4.19
N VAL A 18 -0.67 3.84 -3.11
CA VAL A 18 -1.20 3.96 -1.76
C VAL A 18 -0.09 4.34 -0.79
N ARG A 19 -0.43 5.11 0.24
CA ARG A 19 0.43 5.43 1.38
C ARG A 19 0.07 4.53 2.56
N THR A 20 1.05 3.90 3.18
CA THR A 20 0.83 3.11 4.41
C THR A 20 0.58 4.01 5.62
N ILE A 21 -0.45 3.70 6.40
CA ILE A 21 -0.82 4.46 7.61
C ILE A 21 -0.38 3.72 8.87
N SER A 22 -0.74 2.45 9.00
CA SER A 22 -0.42 1.62 10.18
C SER A 22 -0.57 0.15 9.85
N ARG A 23 0.08 -0.72 10.64
CA ARG A 23 -0.28 -2.13 10.65
C ARG A 23 -1.68 -2.31 11.22
N ASP A 24 -2.37 -3.29 10.68
CA ASP A 24 -3.70 -3.68 11.09
C ASP A 24 -3.70 -5.12 11.61
N GLU A 25 -4.78 -5.52 12.26
CA GLU A 25 -4.96 -6.89 12.73
C GLU A 25 -4.83 -7.87 11.56
N PRO A 26 -4.09 -8.98 11.74
CA PRO A 26 -3.94 -9.97 10.70
C PRO A 26 -5.29 -10.57 10.29
N TRP A 27 -5.63 -10.47 9.01
CA TRP A 27 -6.83 -11.13 8.49
C TRP A 27 -6.47 -12.52 7.96
N LEU A 28 -7.17 -13.56 8.44
CA LEU A 28 -6.86 -14.96 8.13
C LEU A 28 -5.38 -15.32 8.36
N LYS A 29 -4.81 -14.88 9.49
CA LYS A 29 -3.39 -15.06 9.86
C LYS A 29 -2.38 -14.43 8.89
N LYS A 30 -2.81 -13.48 8.06
CA LYS A 30 -1.93 -12.77 7.11
C LYS A 30 -1.74 -11.33 7.55
N PRO A 31 -0.50 -10.79 7.49
CA PRO A 31 -0.24 -9.40 7.88
C PRO A 31 -1.02 -8.43 6.98
N CYS A 32 -1.62 -7.44 7.61
CA CYS A 32 -2.46 -6.42 7.00
C CYS A 32 -1.93 -5.02 7.28
N TRP A 33 -2.25 -4.10 6.38
CA TRP A 33 -1.94 -2.69 6.50
C TRP A 33 -3.15 -1.84 6.18
N LEU A 34 -3.39 -0.85 7.03
CA LEU A 34 -4.25 0.28 6.69
C LEU A 34 -3.46 1.19 5.74
N VAL A 35 -4.02 1.44 4.57
CA VAL A 35 -3.42 2.29 3.53
C VAL A 35 -4.41 3.35 3.07
N GLU A 36 -3.90 4.46 2.55
CA GLU A 36 -4.67 5.53 1.94
C GLU A 36 -4.32 5.65 0.46
N ARG A 37 -5.32 5.74 -0.41
CA ARG A 37 -5.09 5.95 -1.84
C ARG A 37 -4.56 7.36 -2.10
N THR A 38 -3.45 7.46 -2.83
CA THR A 38 -2.83 8.74 -3.18
C THR A 38 -3.14 9.18 -4.61
N GLN A 39 -3.78 8.32 -5.41
CA GLN A 39 -4.08 8.59 -6.82
C GLN A 39 -5.48 8.14 -7.27
N GLY A 40 -5.95 8.73 -8.38
CA GLY A 40 -7.20 8.38 -9.06
C GLY A 40 -8.48 8.95 -8.41
N LYS A 41 -9.65 8.43 -8.81
CA LYS A 41 -10.96 8.92 -8.33
C LYS A 41 -11.26 8.59 -6.86
N SER A 42 -10.38 7.85 -6.19
CA SER A 42 -10.55 7.40 -4.81
C SER A 42 -9.44 7.92 -3.88
N VAL A 43 -8.78 9.02 -4.25
CA VAL A 43 -7.79 9.71 -3.39
C VAL A 43 -8.40 9.98 -2.00
N GLY A 44 -7.58 9.76 -0.96
CA GLY A 44 -7.98 9.97 0.44
C GLY A 44 -8.81 8.84 1.05
N LYS A 45 -9.29 7.88 0.25
CA LYS A 45 -9.98 6.70 0.80
C LYS A 45 -8.98 5.77 1.47
N ARG A 46 -9.33 5.33 2.67
CA ARG A 46 -8.56 4.35 3.46
C ARG A 46 -9.11 2.94 3.28
N MET A 47 -8.23 1.95 3.27
CA MET A 47 -8.59 0.55 3.19
C MET A 47 -7.54 -0.36 3.81
N ILE A 48 -7.99 -1.54 4.24
CA ILE A 48 -7.12 -2.60 4.75
C ILE A 48 -6.72 -3.49 3.58
N VAL A 49 -5.43 -3.71 3.41
CA VAL A 49 -4.88 -4.57 2.37
C VAL A 49 -3.88 -5.56 2.96
N LEU A 50 -3.70 -6.69 2.30
CA LEU A 50 -2.69 -7.67 2.70
C LEU A 50 -1.30 -7.12 2.37
N GLU A 51 -0.34 -7.34 3.26
CA GLU A 51 1.05 -6.90 3.06
C GLU A 51 1.63 -7.41 1.73
N ARG A 52 1.34 -8.67 1.37
CA ARG A 52 1.78 -9.30 0.11
C ARG A 52 1.23 -8.65 -1.18
N THR A 53 0.26 -7.75 -1.05
CA THR A 53 -0.32 -7.03 -2.20
C THR A 53 0.24 -5.63 -2.38
N LEU A 54 1.20 -5.24 -1.53
CA LEU A 54 1.96 -4.00 -1.64
C LEU A 54 3.33 -4.33 -2.23
N VAL A 55 3.71 -3.58 -3.26
CA VAL A 55 5.05 -3.65 -3.86
C VAL A 55 5.67 -2.26 -3.88
N ALA A 56 7.00 -2.19 -3.78
CA ALA A 56 7.72 -0.93 -3.92
C ALA A 56 7.31 -0.26 -5.24
N ARG A 57 7.11 1.05 -5.19
CA ARG A 57 7.12 1.83 -6.42
C ARG A 57 8.55 1.77 -6.96
N GLU A 58 8.78 1.06 -8.05
CA GLU A 58 10.04 1.17 -8.78
C GLU A 58 10.12 2.61 -9.31
N VAL A 59 10.92 3.43 -8.64
CA VAL A 59 11.28 4.74 -9.16
C VAL A 59 12.42 4.48 -10.12
N PHE A 60 12.12 4.43 -11.42
CA PHE A 60 13.16 4.61 -12.42
C PHE A 60 13.61 6.07 -12.29
N GLU A 61 14.73 6.30 -11.59
CA GLU A 61 15.47 7.54 -11.73
C GLU A 61 15.99 7.56 -13.16
N ALA A 62 15.44 8.45 -13.99
CA ALA A 62 15.98 8.72 -15.31
C ALA A 62 17.27 9.54 -15.10
N GLU A 63 18.41 8.96 -15.46
CA GLU A 63 19.68 9.67 -15.64
C GLU A 63 19.63 10.65 -16.82
#